data_AF-A0A9N9LNA0-F1
#
_entry.id   AF-A0A9N9LNA0-F1
#
_cell.length_a   1.000
_cell.length_b   1.000
_cell.length_c   1.000
_cell.angle_alpha   90.00
_cell.angle_beta   90.00
_cell.angle_gamma   90.00
#
_symmetry.space_group_name_H-M   'P 1'
#
loop_
_entity.id
_entity.type
_entity.pdbx_description
1 polymer ?
#
loop_
_entity_poly.entity_id
_entity_poly.type
_entity_poly.pdbx_seq_one_letter_code
_entity_poly.pdbx_strand_id
1 'polypeptide(L)'
;MVNTGSSREAQHLCVLVHGLWGNPNHLEQMALALREKHPEQSLHILVAKRNSGSFTYDGIELGGERVCQEIEEEIEKLAKEGQEIKRLSLVGYSLGGLVARYAVGLLDSKGVFDKITPVNFNTFATPHLGVRTPLRGWHNHLWNVLGARTLSQSGRQLFTIDKFRGTDKPLLEVLADPESIFVKGLAKFERRTLYTNVVNDLSAVHYTTGIAKKDPYINLDKLKLNYLEGYDNIILDPKNPVSPLDPEESQFTFSERFVKTSQTTFGRLPFLMAMIVFVPVGVVAFLLNSVVQSLRSNRRIKLHEMGLAGIEPQNYRMPLLFKGMRGAVEDAYENLNNAQSQEYLVAGTEEESATEESGSSQSSSSLDKPVNVHHESSENPSPRDLSRDSPTLALAPHQFRMVQTLDSVGWRKYPVHIHKVRHSHAAIVFRVNKPRYDEGKVVFRHWLDEEFIL
;
A
#
# COMPACT_ATOMS: atom_id res chain seq x y z
N MET A 1 19.59 18.33 12.24
CA MET A 1 20.37 17.33 11.48
C MET A 1 20.36 16.07 12.32
N VAL A 2 19.66 15.03 11.86
CA VAL A 2 19.76 13.70 12.47
C VAL A 2 21.19 13.23 12.25
N ASN A 3 21.91 12.89 13.32
CA ASN A 3 23.27 12.38 13.21
C ASN A 3 23.21 11.00 12.54
N THR A 4 23.57 10.93 11.26
CA THR A 4 23.66 9.67 10.49
C THR A 4 25.03 9.01 10.71
N GLY A 5 25.65 9.21 11.88
CA GLY A 5 27.04 8.84 12.14
C GLY A 5 27.31 7.37 11.84
N SER A 6 28.42 7.13 11.15
CA SER A 6 28.93 5.80 10.82
C SER A 6 29.96 5.38 11.88
N SER A 7 29.72 4.23 12.52
CA SER A 7 30.79 3.46 13.14
C SER A 7 31.29 2.45 12.12
N ARG A 8 32.61 2.25 12.04
CA ARG A 8 33.25 1.28 11.14
C ARG A 8 32.84 -0.18 11.41
N GLU A 9 32.15 -0.43 12.52
CA GLU A 9 31.68 -1.76 12.94
C GLU A 9 30.32 -2.13 12.32
N ALA A 10 29.49 -1.17 11.92
CA ALA A 10 28.14 -1.47 11.46
C ALA A 10 28.14 -2.11 10.06
N GLN A 11 27.73 -3.37 9.98
CA GLN A 11 27.65 -4.11 8.70
C GLN A 11 26.22 -4.14 8.11
N HIS A 12 25.26 -3.49 8.76
CA HIS A 12 23.86 -3.46 8.34
C HIS A 12 23.46 -2.06 7.91
N LEU A 13 23.00 -1.94 6.66
CA LEU A 13 22.43 -0.73 6.09
C LEU A 13 20.89 -0.79 6.13
N CYS A 14 20.25 0.17 6.78
CA CYS A 14 18.80 0.40 6.71
C CYS A 14 18.50 1.66 5.89
N VAL A 15 17.69 1.50 4.84
CA VAL A 15 17.32 2.57 3.91
C VAL A 15 15.86 2.96 4.12
N LEU A 16 15.62 4.24 4.43
CA LEU A 16 14.29 4.80 4.64
C LEU A 16 13.84 5.59 3.40
N VAL A 17 12.71 5.22 2.80
CA VAL A 17 12.21 5.79 1.54
C VAL A 17 10.86 6.47 1.76
N HIS A 18 10.83 7.80 1.57
CA HIS A 18 9.64 8.62 1.82
C HIS A 18 8.59 8.55 0.69
N GLY A 19 7.37 8.97 1.00
CA GLY A 19 6.24 9.00 0.07
C GLY A 19 6.18 10.20 -0.88
N LEU A 20 5.05 10.30 -1.58
CA LEU A 20 4.73 11.38 -2.52
C LEU A 20 4.79 12.76 -1.82
N TRP A 21 5.37 13.75 -2.51
CA TRP A 21 5.65 15.09 -1.97
C TRP A 21 6.53 15.11 -0.72
N GLY A 22 7.13 13.97 -0.37
CA GLY A 22 7.96 13.81 0.80
C GLY A 22 9.39 14.27 0.63
N ASN A 23 10.10 14.23 1.73
CA ASN A 23 11.53 14.46 1.85
C ASN A 23 12.02 13.71 3.11
N PRO A 24 13.33 13.65 3.40
CA PRO A 24 13.86 12.96 4.57
C PRO A 24 13.20 13.32 5.90
N ASN A 25 12.73 14.57 6.10
CA ASN A 25 12.11 14.99 7.36
C ASN A 25 10.80 14.24 7.64
N HIS A 26 10.12 13.71 6.62
CA HIS A 26 8.91 12.91 6.83
C HIS A 26 9.16 11.60 7.56
N LEU A 27 10.42 11.12 7.57
CA LEU A 27 10.86 9.90 8.25
C LEU A 27 11.83 10.20 9.39
N GLU A 28 11.97 11.47 9.79
CA GLU A 28 12.86 11.88 10.88
C GLU A 28 12.56 11.13 12.17
N GLN A 29 11.28 11.03 12.55
CA GLN A 29 10.88 10.32 13.77
C GLN A 29 11.16 8.81 13.70
N MET A 30 11.06 8.22 12.51
CA MET A 30 11.41 6.81 12.30
C MET A 30 12.92 6.59 12.41
N ALA A 31 13.73 7.49 11.84
CA ALA A 31 15.18 7.45 11.95
C ALA A 31 15.64 7.62 13.41
N LEU A 32 15.00 8.52 14.16
CA LEU A 32 15.26 8.71 15.59
C LEU A 32 14.92 7.45 16.40
N ALA A 33 13.76 6.83 16.16
CA ALA A 33 13.36 5.59 16.83
C ALA A 33 14.34 4.43 16.52
N LEU A 34 14.77 4.29 15.27
CA LEU A 34 15.81 3.33 14.90
C LEU A 34 17.13 3.60 15.61
N ARG A 35 17.58 4.85 15.69
CA ARG A 35 18.85 5.21 16.34
C ARG A 35 18.79 5.03 17.86
N GLU A 36 17.63 5.24 18.47
CA GLU A 36 17.39 4.98 19.90
C GLU A 36 17.49 3.48 20.22
N LYS A 37 16.93 2.62 19.35
CA LYS A 37 16.98 1.16 19.53
C LYS A 37 18.32 0.54 19.10
N HIS A 38 18.94 1.07 18.05
CA HIS A 38 20.12 0.52 17.39
C HIS A 38 21.26 1.58 17.31
N PRO A 39 22.31 1.43 18.14
CA PRO A 39 23.48 2.30 18.12
C PRO A 39 24.20 2.34 16.76
N GLU A 40 25.01 3.38 16.54
CA GLU A 40 25.78 3.61 15.30
C GLU A 40 26.72 2.44 14.94
N GLN A 41 27.14 1.66 15.94
CA GLN A 41 27.96 0.45 15.80
C GLN A 41 27.22 -0.73 15.19
N SER A 42 25.88 -0.74 15.28
CA SER A 42 25.05 -1.87 14.83
C SER A 42 24.32 -1.60 13.51
N LEU A 43 23.96 -0.33 13.25
CA LEU A 43 23.08 0.02 12.13
C LEU A 43 23.46 1.35 11.48
N HIS A 44 23.74 1.32 10.18
CA HIS A 44 23.82 2.50 9.33
C HIS A 44 22.43 2.87 8.81
N ILE A 45 22.05 4.14 8.88
CA ILE A 45 20.73 4.62 8.47
C ILE A 45 20.91 5.59 7.32
N LEU A 46 20.38 5.23 6.15
CA LEU A 46 20.29 6.09 4.97
C LEU A 46 18.85 6.56 4.79
N VAL A 47 18.60 7.86 4.93
CA VAL A 47 17.28 8.44 4.59
C VAL A 47 17.33 8.97 3.17
N ALA A 48 16.67 8.27 2.25
CA ALA A 48 16.75 8.56 0.82
C ALA A 48 16.32 9.99 0.51
N LYS A 49 17.16 10.73 -0.22
CA LYS A 49 16.94 12.14 -0.56
C LYS A 49 16.78 12.37 -2.06
N ARG A 50 17.31 11.49 -2.92
CA ARG A 50 17.35 11.71 -4.38
C ARG A 50 15.97 11.78 -5.04
N ASN A 51 14.93 11.24 -4.40
CA ASN A 51 13.55 11.29 -4.89
C ASN A 51 12.66 12.34 -4.20
N SER A 52 13.23 13.36 -3.54
CA SER A 52 12.48 14.33 -2.71
C SER A 52 11.60 15.32 -3.49
N GLY A 53 10.54 15.80 -2.85
CA GLY A 53 9.74 16.94 -3.30
C GLY A 53 9.15 16.75 -4.69
N SER A 54 9.47 17.66 -5.62
CA SER A 54 8.92 17.59 -6.98
C SER A 54 9.42 16.39 -7.80
N PHE A 55 10.52 15.74 -7.42
CA PHE A 55 11.02 14.53 -8.08
C PHE A 55 10.08 13.34 -7.88
N THR A 56 9.27 13.35 -6.82
CA THR A 56 8.23 12.33 -6.59
C THR A 56 7.13 12.32 -7.65
N TYR A 57 7.03 13.33 -8.53
CA TYR A 57 6.10 13.34 -9.67
C TYR A 57 6.61 12.53 -10.88
N ASP A 58 7.86 12.08 -10.85
CA ASP A 58 8.52 11.41 -11.98
C ASP A 58 8.17 9.93 -12.11
N GLY A 59 7.38 9.40 -11.18
CA GLY A 59 6.98 7.99 -11.17
C GLY A 59 7.84 7.12 -10.26
N ILE A 60 7.32 5.92 -10.02
CA ILE A 60 7.91 4.84 -9.24
C ILE A 60 9.18 4.31 -9.93
N GLU A 61 9.18 4.18 -11.26
CA GLU A 61 10.34 3.72 -12.04
C GLU A 61 11.55 4.64 -11.81
N LEU A 62 11.44 5.92 -12.18
CA LEU A 62 12.56 6.84 -12.08
C LEU A 62 12.92 7.12 -10.61
N GLY A 63 11.94 7.13 -9.71
CA GLY A 63 12.18 7.18 -8.27
C GLY A 63 12.99 5.97 -7.78
N GLY A 64 12.67 4.76 -8.26
CA GLY A 64 13.34 3.52 -7.91
C GLY A 64 14.77 3.45 -8.44
N GLU A 65 15.00 3.92 -9.66
CA GLU A 65 16.35 4.06 -10.24
C GLU A 65 17.22 5.01 -9.40
N ARG A 66 16.67 6.16 -8.98
CA ARG A 66 17.37 7.10 -8.10
C ARG A 66 17.70 6.53 -6.73
N VAL A 67 16.75 5.81 -6.13
CA VAL A 67 16.97 5.17 -4.82
C VAL A 67 17.97 4.03 -4.92
N CYS A 68 17.89 3.20 -5.98
CA CYS A 68 18.89 2.16 -6.25
C CYS A 68 20.30 2.76 -6.33
N GLN A 69 20.47 3.83 -7.13
CA GLN A 69 21.74 4.53 -7.24
C GLN A 69 22.21 5.10 -5.89
N GLU A 70 21.31 5.71 -5.11
CA GLU A 70 21.64 6.25 -3.79
C GLU A 70 22.16 5.17 -2.83
N ILE A 71 21.58 3.96 -2.90
CA ILE A 71 22.03 2.81 -2.11
C ILE A 71 23.40 2.32 -2.57
N GLU A 72 23.62 2.17 -3.88
CA GLU A 72 24.90 1.74 -4.45
C GLU A 72 26.03 2.71 -4.08
N GLU A 73 25.79 4.01 -4.22
CA GLU A 73 26.76 5.06 -3.86
C GLU A 73 27.08 5.06 -2.35
N GLU A 74 26.09 4.86 -1.48
CA GLU A 74 26.33 4.81 -0.04
C GLU A 74 27.12 3.55 0.35
N ILE A 75 26.82 2.39 -0.26
CA ILE A 75 27.60 1.16 -0.06
C ILE A 75 29.05 1.37 -0.51
N GLU A 76 29.27 1.96 -1.69
CA GLU A 76 30.62 2.22 -2.20
C GLU A 76 31.38 3.22 -1.34
N LYS A 77 30.70 4.29 -0.89
CA LYS A 77 31.28 5.28 0.04
C LYS A 77 31.73 4.62 1.34
N LEU A 78 30.88 3.82 1.97
CA LEU A 78 31.21 3.11 3.22
C LEU A 78 32.38 2.14 3.01
N ALA A 79 32.41 1.43 1.88
CA ALA A 79 33.52 0.54 1.53
C ALA A 79 34.85 1.31 1.40
N LYS A 80 34.85 2.50 0.79
CA LYS A 80 36.04 3.39 0.71
C LYS A 80 36.50 3.87 2.09
N GLU A 81 35.57 4.02 3.03
CA GLU A 81 35.85 4.37 4.42
C GLU A 81 36.31 3.16 5.26
N GLY A 82 36.42 1.98 4.65
CA GLY A 82 36.86 0.73 5.29
C GLY A 82 35.74 -0.04 5.99
N GLN A 83 34.48 0.30 5.72
CA GLN A 83 33.30 -0.31 6.32
C GLN A 83 32.56 -1.18 5.29
N GLU A 84 32.53 -2.49 5.51
CA GLU A 84 31.87 -3.45 4.63
C GLU A 84 30.42 -3.68 5.05
N ILE A 85 29.46 -3.38 4.17
CA ILE A 85 28.04 -3.69 4.37
C ILE A 85 27.74 -5.12 3.92
N LYS A 86 27.18 -5.93 4.82
CA LYS A 86 26.80 -7.33 4.60
C LYS A 86 25.32 -7.59 4.69
N ARG A 87 24.55 -6.66 5.27
CA ARG A 87 23.11 -6.79 5.48
C ARG A 87 22.41 -5.54 4.99
N LEU A 88 21.25 -5.70 4.35
CA LEU A 88 20.45 -4.60 3.82
C LEU A 88 19.01 -4.68 4.29
N SER A 89 18.43 -3.56 4.68
CA SER A 89 17.00 -3.43 4.95
C SER A 89 16.43 -2.21 4.28
N LEU A 90 15.23 -2.33 3.73
CA LEU A 90 14.50 -1.22 3.13
C LEU A 90 13.18 -1.02 3.86
N VAL A 91 12.88 0.25 4.14
CA VAL A 91 11.65 0.67 4.79
C VAL A 91 11.00 1.75 3.94
N GLY A 92 9.79 1.48 3.45
CA GLY A 92 9.05 2.38 2.59
C GLY A 92 7.81 2.93 3.27
N TYR A 93 7.57 4.23 3.12
CA TYR A 93 6.32 4.86 3.56
C TYR A 93 5.52 5.35 2.34
N SER A 94 4.25 4.97 2.25
CA SER A 94 3.36 5.38 1.16
C SER A 94 3.96 5.03 -0.21
N LEU A 95 3.99 5.95 -1.18
CA LEU A 95 4.67 5.79 -2.47
C LEU A 95 6.11 5.26 -2.33
N GLY A 96 6.80 5.58 -1.23
CA GLY A 96 8.17 5.15 -0.98
C GLY A 96 8.34 3.63 -0.91
N GLY A 97 7.32 2.88 -0.47
CA GLY A 97 7.36 1.42 -0.52
C GLY A 97 7.27 0.84 -1.93
N LEU A 98 6.56 1.51 -2.85
CA LEU A 98 6.54 1.11 -4.26
C LEU A 98 7.88 1.42 -4.94
N VAL A 99 8.45 2.59 -4.64
CA VAL A 99 9.80 3.00 -5.08
C VAL A 99 10.84 2.00 -4.56
N ALA A 100 10.75 1.59 -3.29
CA ALA A 100 11.62 0.60 -2.70
C ALA A 100 11.48 -0.78 -3.37
N ARG A 101 10.25 -1.23 -3.69
CA ARG A 101 10.04 -2.48 -4.46
C ARG A 101 10.71 -2.44 -5.83
N TYR A 102 10.63 -1.30 -6.52
CA TYR A 102 11.32 -1.13 -7.80
C TYR A 102 12.84 -1.21 -7.64
N ALA A 103 13.39 -0.49 -6.65
CA ALA A 103 14.82 -0.51 -6.33
C ALA A 103 15.30 -1.92 -5.94
N VAL A 104 14.52 -2.69 -5.18
CA VAL A 104 14.82 -4.08 -4.82
C VAL A 104 15.04 -4.95 -6.05
N GLY A 105 14.17 -4.86 -7.06
CA GLY A 105 14.35 -5.63 -8.29
C GLY A 105 15.62 -5.23 -9.05
N LEU A 106 15.96 -3.94 -9.05
CA LEU A 106 17.20 -3.45 -9.66
C LEU A 106 18.45 -3.97 -8.93
N LEU A 107 18.48 -3.83 -7.60
CA LEU A 107 19.59 -4.32 -6.75
C LEU A 107 19.79 -5.83 -6.95
N ASP A 108 18.70 -6.60 -7.00
CA ASP A 108 18.75 -8.03 -7.26
C ASP A 108 19.35 -8.34 -8.64
N SER A 109 18.84 -7.68 -9.68
CA SER A 109 19.30 -7.89 -11.07
C SER A 109 20.76 -7.51 -11.30
N LYS A 110 21.30 -6.62 -10.46
CA LYS A 110 22.71 -6.19 -10.46
C LYS A 110 23.62 -7.09 -9.61
N GLY A 111 23.09 -8.15 -8.99
CA GLY A 111 23.85 -9.06 -8.15
C GLY A 111 24.27 -8.48 -6.79
N VAL A 112 23.63 -7.39 -6.35
CA VAL A 112 23.91 -6.82 -5.02
C VAL A 112 23.58 -7.84 -3.93
N PHE A 113 22.49 -8.58 -4.10
CA PHE A 113 22.05 -9.59 -3.15
C PHE A 113 22.88 -10.89 -3.15
N ASP A 114 23.84 -11.01 -4.07
CA ASP A 114 24.81 -12.11 -4.05
C ASP A 114 25.93 -11.86 -3.02
N LYS A 115 26.12 -10.59 -2.63
CA LYS A 115 27.15 -10.15 -1.68
C LYS A 115 26.56 -9.65 -0.36
N ILE A 116 25.36 -9.07 -0.40
CA ILE A 116 24.69 -8.45 0.74
C ILE A 116 23.40 -9.20 1.01
N THR A 117 23.22 -9.68 2.23
CA THR A 117 22.01 -10.39 2.64
C THR A 117 20.85 -9.40 2.80
N PRO A 118 19.75 -9.54 2.03
CA PRO A 118 18.54 -8.76 2.26
C PRO A 118 17.80 -9.28 3.50
N VAL A 119 17.60 -8.41 4.49
CA VAL A 119 17.07 -8.78 5.82
C VAL A 119 15.61 -8.36 5.97
N ASN A 120 15.32 -7.06 6.11
CA ASN A 120 13.96 -6.55 6.27
C ASN A 120 13.47 -5.76 5.06
N PHE A 121 12.26 -6.05 4.61
CA PHE A 121 11.48 -5.21 3.70
C PHE A 121 10.19 -4.78 4.38
N ASN A 122 10.16 -3.55 4.89
CA ASN A 122 9.05 -3.05 5.70
C ASN A 122 8.28 -1.95 4.98
N THR A 123 6.94 -1.95 5.05
CA THR A 123 6.12 -0.90 4.46
C THR A 123 5.09 -0.34 5.44
N PHE A 124 4.86 0.97 5.34
CA PHE A 124 3.88 1.70 6.15
C PHE A 124 2.92 2.44 5.21
N ALA A 125 1.64 2.09 5.25
CA ALA A 125 0.60 2.68 4.41
C ALA A 125 0.97 2.74 2.90
N THR A 126 1.72 1.75 2.40
CA THR A 126 2.15 1.68 1.00
C THR A 126 1.04 1.09 0.14
N PRO A 127 0.54 1.80 -0.89
CA PRO A 127 -0.56 1.32 -1.74
C PRO A 127 -0.07 0.23 -2.72
N HIS A 128 0.15 -0.99 -2.24
CA HIS A 128 0.69 -2.11 -3.02
C HIS A 128 -0.17 -2.47 -4.24
N LEU A 129 -1.48 -2.25 -4.16
CA LEU A 129 -2.46 -2.48 -5.23
C LEU A 129 -2.87 -1.20 -5.99
N GLY A 130 -2.15 -0.10 -5.76
CA GLY A 130 -2.53 1.23 -6.25
C GLY A 130 -3.50 1.95 -5.32
N VAL A 131 -4.08 3.05 -5.83
CA VAL A 131 -5.00 3.93 -5.05
C VAL A 131 -6.37 4.06 -5.70
N ARG A 132 -6.64 3.23 -6.72
CA ARG A 132 -7.95 3.21 -7.39
C ARG A 132 -8.99 2.65 -6.42
N THR A 133 -10.07 3.41 -6.24
CA THR A 133 -11.19 2.99 -5.39
C THR A 133 -12.20 2.21 -6.23
N PRO A 134 -12.57 0.96 -5.85
CA PRO A 134 -13.60 0.17 -6.53
C PRO A 134 -15.02 0.65 -6.17
N LEU A 135 -15.15 1.40 -5.07
CA LEU A 135 -16.42 1.94 -4.56
C LEU A 135 -17.02 3.00 -5.50
N ARG A 136 -18.33 2.90 -5.75
CA ARG A 136 -19.05 3.86 -6.61
C ARG A 136 -19.53 5.05 -5.77
N GLY A 137 -19.15 6.25 -6.18
CA GLY A 137 -19.58 7.49 -5.53
C GLY A 137 -18.97 8.70 -6.22
N TRP A 138 -19.65 9.86 -6.20
CA TRP A 138 -19.19 11.04 -6.95
C TRP A 138 -17.78 11.49 -6.53
N HIS A 139 -17.48 11.44 -5.23
CA HIS A 139 -16.14 11.74 -4.71
C HIS A 139 -15.07 10.72 -5.15
N ASN A 140 -15.41 9.42 -5.18
CA ASN A 140 -14.51 8.37 -5.65
C ASN A 140 -14.26 8.46 -7.16
N HIS A 141 -15.28 8.80 -7.94
CA HIS A 141 -15.14 9.05 -9.37
C HIS A 141 -14.26 10.26 -9.63
N LEU A 142 -14.49 11.36 -8.90
CA LEU A 142 -13.66 12.56 -8.99
C LEU A 142 -12.20 12.28 -8.62
N TRP A 143 -11.95 11.50 -7.56
CA TRP A 143 -10.62 11.06 -7.17
C TRP A 143 -9.95 10.20 -8.25
N ASN A 144 -10.66 9.20 -8.77
CA ASN A 144 -10.17 8.31 -9.83
C ASN A 144 -9.84 9.05 -11.14
N VAL A 145 -10.55 10.14 -11.45
CA VAL A 145 -10.32 10.92 -12.67
C VAL A 145 -9.28 12.02 -12.47
N LEU A 146 -9.39 12.82 -11.41
CA LEU A 146 -8.51 13.95 -11.15
C LEU A 146 -7.18 13.53 -10.51
N GLY A 147 -7.19 12.61 -9.54
CA GLY A 147 -5.98 12.13 -8.89
C GLY A 147 -5.01 11.47 -9.88
N ALA A 148 -5.55 10.66 -10.79
CA ALA A 148 -4.76 9.98 -11.83
C ALA A 148 -4.06 10.94 -12.80
N ARG A 149 -4.58 12.17 -12.99
CA ARG A 149 -4.10 13.14 -13.97
C ARG A 149 -3.37 14.35 -13.36
N THR A 150 -3.54 14.62 -12.07
CA THR A 150 -2.91 15.77 -11.38
C THR A 150 -1.56 15.45 -10.76
N LEU A 151 -1.26 14.17 -10.54
CA LEU A 151 0.00 13.72 -9.92
C LEU A 151 1.07 13.27 -10.94
N SER A 152 0.96 13.73 -12.20
CA SER A 152 1.88 13.40 -13.29
C SER A 152 2.10 11.86 -13.43
N GLN A 153 3.33 11.40 -13.70
CA GLN A 153 3.64 10.00 -13.94
C GLN A 153 3.33 9.11 -12.72
N SER A 154 3.60 9.60 -11.51
CA SER A 154 3.24 8.88 -10.27
C SER A 154 1.74 8.68 -10.13
N GLY A 155 0.93 9.67 -10.51
CA GLY A 155 -0.53 9.52 -10.57
C GLY A 155 -0.96 8.43 -11.52
N ARG A 156 -0.42 8.43 -12.75
CA ARG A 156 -0.76 7.43 -13.76
C ARG A 156 -0.45 6.01 -13.28
N GLN A 157 0.68 5.82 -12.62
CA GLN A 157 1.11 4.52 -12.08
C GLN A 157 0.31 4.09 -10.84
N LEU A 158 0.07 5.00 -9.89
CA LEU A 158 -0.72 4.72 -8.69
C LEU A 158 -2.18 4.34 -9.01
N PHE A 159 -2.76 4.93 -10.06
CA PHE A 159 -4.10 4.62 -10.53
C PHE A 159 -4.15 3.51 -11.59
N THR A 160 -3.00 2.87 -11.89
CA THR A 160 -2.87 1.77 -12.86
C THR A 160 -3.45 2.10 -14.23
N ILE A 161 -3.22 3.32 -14.73
CA ILE A 161 -3.63 3.79 -16.07
C ILE A 161 -2.44 4.05 -17.00
N ASP A 162 -1.25 3.65 -16.57
CA ASP A 162 -0.02 3.67 -17.35
C ASP A 162 0.15 2.38 -18.19
N LYS A 163 1.09 2.42 -19.13
CA LYS A 163 1.57 1.27 -19.88
C LYS A 163 3.08 1.21 -19.69
N PHE A 164 3.56 0.20 -18.97
CA PHE A 164 4.96 0.18 -18.56
C PHE A 164 5.86 -0.33 -19.70
N ARG A 165 6.82 0.48 -20.16
CA ARG A 165 7.86 0.10 -21.15
C ARG A 165 7.32 -0.64 -22.40
N GLY A 166 6.15 -0.23 -22.91
CA GLY A 166 5.53 -0.87 -24.08
C GLY A 166 4.87 -2.22 -23.79
N THR A 167 4.87 -2.67 -22.53
CA THR A 167 3.93 -3.71 -22.08
C THR A 167 2.53 -3.12 -22.09
N ASP A 168 1.53 -3.92 -22.46
CA ASP A 168 0.12 -3.54 -22.30
C ASP A 168 -0.36 -3.63 -20.84
N LYS A 169 0.57 -3.68 -19.88
CA LYS A 169 0.32 -3.80 -18.44
C LYS A 169 0.73 -2.51 -17.69
N PRO A 170 0.01 -2.14 -16.62
CA PRO A 170 0.44 -1.07 -15.72
C PRO A 170 1.68 -1.49 -14.91
N LEU A 171 2.51 -0.52 -14.51
CA LEU A 171 3.74 -0.81 -13.75
C LEU A 171 3.48 -1.62 -12.47
N LEU A 172 2.39 -1.34 -11.74
CA LEU A 172 2.11 -2.07 -10.50
C LEU A 172 1.82 -3.56 -10.72
N GLU A 173 1.21 -3.91 -11.85
CA GLU A 173 1.02 -5.31 -12.23
C GLU A 173 2.39 -5.95 -12.51
N VAL A 174 3.28 -5.26 -13.22
CA VAL A 174 4.64 -5.74 -13.51
C VAL A 174 5.47 -5.90 -12.22
N LEU A 175 5.33 -4.98 -11.25
CA LEU A 175 5.98 -5.09 -9.94
C LEU A 175 5.50 -6.30 -9.11
N ALA A 176 4.34 -6.86 -9.45
CA ALA A 176 3.74 -8.02 -8.79
C ALA A 176 3.63 -9.22 -9.74
N ASP A 177 4.37 -9.22 -10.84
CA ASP A 177 4.47 -10.38 -11.71
C ASP A 177 5.45 -11.39 -11.07
N PRO A 178 5.06 -12.65 -10.87
CA PRO A 178 5.86 -13.64 -10.15
C PRO A 178 7.22 -13.92 -10.82
N GLU A 179 7.30 -13.73 -12.13
CA GLU A 179 8.53 -13.95 -12.89
C GLU A 179 9.44 -12.72 -12.94
N SER A 180 8.93 -11.56 -12.50
CA SER A 180 9.69 -10.32 -12.49
C SER A 180 10.85 -10.33 -11.50
N ILE A 181 11.89 -9.57 -11.82
CA ILE A 181 12.99 -9.26 -10.90
C ILE A 181 12.51 -8.64 -9.59
N PHE A 182 11.36 -7.95 -9.62
CA PHE A 182 10.82 -7.24 -8.47
C PHE A 182 10.27 -8.21 -7.41
N VAL A 183 9.51 -9.22 -7.84
CA VAL A 183 9.00 -10.25 -6.93
C VAL A 183 10.12 -11.19 -6.51
N LYS A 184 11.01 -11.60 -7.44
CA LYS A 184 12.17 -12.43 -7.14
C LYS A 184 13.10 -11.78 -6.10
N GLY A 185 13.44 -10.50 -6.29
CA GLY A 185 14.22 -9.74 -5.32
C GLY A 185 13.51 -9.56 -3.97
N LEU A 186 12.20 -9.30 -3.98
CA LEU A 186 11.40 -9.16 -2.76
C LEU A 186 11.33 -10.47 -1.94
N ALA A 187 11.23 -11.61 -2.62
CA ALA A 187 11.19 -12.93 -2.00
C ALA A 187 12.50 -13.29 -1.28
N LYS A 188 13.64 -12.69 -1.66
CA LYS A 188 14.94 -12.93 -1.02
C LYS A 188 15.05 -12.36 0.40
N PHE A 189 14.24 -11.38 0.78
CA PHE A 189 14.30 -10.80 2.13
C PHE A 189 13.99 -11.86 3.20
N GLU A 190 14.67 -11.81 4.34
CA GLU A 190 14.33 -12.71 5.45
C GLU A 190 12.92 -12.40 6.00
N ARG A 191 12.59 -11.10 6.08
CA ARG A 191 11.35 -10.62 6.65
C ARG A 191 10.69 -9.55 5.79
N ARG A 192 9.39 -9.72 5.51
CA ARG A 192 8.53 -8.73 4.87
C ARG A 192 7.38 -8.39 5.78
N THR A 193 7.28 -7.13 6.18
CA THR A 193 6.27 -6.69 7.13
C THR A 193 5.57 -5.44 6.62
N LEU A 194 4.25 -5.42 6.68
CA LEU A 194 3.46 -4.25 6.30
C LEU A 194 2.57 -3.79 7.46
N TYR A 195 2.41 -2.48 7.55
CA TYR A 195 1.48 -1.81 8.45
C TYR A 195 0.44 -1.06 7.64
N THR A 196 -0.84 -1.37 7.90
CA THR A 196 -1.98 -0.84 7.14
C THR A 196 -2.96 -0.17 8.09
N ASN A 197 -3.35 1.07 7.79
CA ASN A 197 -4.38 1.76 8.55
C ASN A 197 -5.75 1.13 8.25
N VAL A 198 -6.49 0.76 9.29
CA VAL A 198 -7.86 0.22 9.14
C VAL A 198 -8.92 1.31 9.00
N VAL A 199 -8.59 2.55 9.36
CA VAL A 199 -9.48 3.71 9.25
C VAL A 199 -8.77 4.98 8.82
N ASN A 200 -9.56 5.91 8.28
CA ASN A 200 -9.21 7.32 8.05
C ASN A 200 -8.01 7.57 7.11
N ASP A 201 -7.51 6.54 6.42
CA ASP A 201 -6.46 6.70 5.42
C ASP A 201 -7.09 6.95 4.05
N LEU A 202 -7.33 8.23 3.76
CA LEU A 202 -7.92 8.67 2.49
C LEU A 202 -6.91 8.68 1.34
N SER A 203 -5.61 8.51 1.62
CA SER A 203 -4.56 8.53 0.61
C SER A 203 -4.23 7.12 0.09
N ALA A 204 -4.26 6.13 0.99
CA ALA A 204 -4.00 4.73 0.69
C ALA A 204 -4.84 3.85 1.63
N VAL A 205 -5.99 3.40 1.13
CA VAL A 205 -6.99 2.64 1.89
C VAL A 205 -6.50 1.24 2.30
N HIS A 206 -7.19 0.63 3.26
CA HIS A 206 -6.78 -0.62 3.90
C HIS A 206 -6.49 -1.73 2.90
N TYR A 207 -7.43 -2.08 2.02
CA TYR A 207 -7.29 -3.23 1.13
C TYR A 207 -6.11 -3.09 0.14
N THR A 208 -5.70 -1.86 -0.21
CA THR A 208 -4.52 -1.65 -1.08
C THR A 208 -3.21 -1.72 -0.32
N THR A 209 -3.20 -1.23 0.93
CA THR A 209 -2.01 -1.20 1.77
C THR A 209 -1.76 -2.50 2.52
N GLY A 210 -2.82 -3.21 2.86
CA GLY A 210 -2.84 -4.53 3.49
C GLY A 210 -2.76 -5.69 2.51
N ILE A 211 -2.74 -5.43 1.19
CA ILE A 211 -2.74 -6.48 0.14
C ILE A 211 -3.92 -7.43 0.39
N ALA A 212 -5.15 -6.91 0.34
CA ALA A 212 -6.34 -7.67 0.70
C ALA A 212 -7.42 -7.59 -0.39
N LYS A 213 -8.16 -8.68 -0.56
CA LYS A 213 -9.33 -8.76 -1.46
C LYS A 213 -10.63 -8.27 -0.80
N LYS A 214 -10.61 -8.15 0.52
CA LYS A 214 -11.74 -7.82 1.38
C LYS A 214 -11.36 -6.67 2.30
N ASP A 215 -12.34 -5.89 2.71
CA ASP A 215 -12.18 -4.83 3.71
C ASP A 215 -13.26 -5.01 4.78
N PRO A 216 -12.94 -5.66 5.92
CA PRO A 216 -13.91 -5.83 6.99
C PRO A 216 -14.20 -4.50 7.71
N TYR A 217 -13.35 -3.47 7.59
CA TYR A 217 -13.40 -2.28 8.43
C TYR A 217 -14.37 -1.19 7.94
N ILE A 218 -15.17 -1.49 6.91
CA ILE A 218 -16.14 -0.55 6.34
C ILE A 218 -17.21 -0.15 7.36
N ASN A 219 -17.68 -1.10 8.17
CA ASN A 219 -18.73 -0.89 9.18
C ASN A 219 -18.22 -1.26 10.57
N LEU A 220 -17.31 -0.45 11.12
CA LEU A 220 -16.77 -0.65 12.47
C LEU A 220 -17.84 -0.73 13.56
N ASP A 221 -19.02 -0.13 13.36
CA ASP A 221 -20.10 -0.13 14.34
C ASP A 221 -20.72 -1.51 14.59
N LYS A 222 -20.44 -2.48 13.71
CA LYS A 222 -20.93 -3.86 13.81
C LYS A 222 -19.84 -4.84 14.25
N LEU A 223 -18.65 -4.33 14.57
CA LEU A 223 -17.45 -5.15 14.77
C LEU A 223 -16.81 -4.87 16.11
N LYS A 224 -16.47 -5.94 16.81
CA LYS A 224 -15.53 -5.93 17.91
C LYS A 224 -14.12 -6.00 17.35
N LEU A 225 -13.31 -4.98 17.61
CA LEU A 225 -11.90 -4.97 17.22
C LEU A 225 -11.07 -5.72 18.26
N ASN A 226 -10.27 -6.69 17.82
CA ASN A 226 -9.37 -7.44 18.69
C ASN A 226 -7.97 -6.86 18.57
N TYR A 227 -7.45 -6.37 19.69
CA TYR A 227 -6.15 -5.71 19.75
C TYR A 227 -5.05 -6.67 20.15
N LEU A 228 -3.85 -6.43 19.61
CA LEU A 228 -2.64 -7.10 20.04
C LEU A 228 -2.25 -6.63 21.44
N GLU A 229 -2.05 -7.57 22.36
CA GLU A 229 -1.66 -7.27 23.74
C GLU A 229 -0.30 -6.53 23.79
N GLY A 230 -0.17 -5.56 24.71
CA GLY A 230 1.07 -4.79 24.89
C GLY A 230 1.23 -3.55 24.00
N TYR A 231 0.28 -3.26 23.11
CA TYR A 231 0.38 -2.15 22.14
C TYR A 231 -0.79 -1.17 22.19
N ASP A 232 -1.25 -0.83 23.40
CA ASP A 232 -2.13 0.32 23.68
C ASP A 232 -3.41 0.40 22.84
N ASN A 233 -3.94 -0.76 22.43
CA ASN A 233 -5.06 -0.87 21.49
C ASN A 233 -4.83 -0.14 20.16
N ILE A 234 -3.59 -0.02 19.69
CA ILE A 234 -3.26 0.62 18.39
C ILE A 234 -3.09 -0.41 17.28
N ILE A 235 -2.58 -1.60 17.59
CA ILE A 235 -2.34 -2.67 16.62
C ILE A 235 -3.38 -3.75 16.82
N LEU A 236 -4.02 -4.21 15.73
CA LEU A 236 -4.96 -5.32 15.78
C LEU A 236 -4.22 -6.66 15.74
N ASP A 237 -4.82 -7.70 16.32
CA ASP A 237 -4.30 -9.07 16.19
C ASP A 237 -4.26 -9.46 14.70
N PRO A 238 -3.09 -9.75 14.13
CA PRO A 238 -2.96 -10.11 12.71
C PRO A 238 -3.69 -11.42 12.35
N LYS A 239 -3.92 -12.31 13.32
CA LYS A 239 -4.60 -13.60 13.09
C LYS A 239 -6.12 -13.47 13.17
N ASN A 240 -6.62 -12.65 14.09
CA ASN A 240 -8.05 -12.48 14.31
C ASN A 240 -8.40 -11.02 14.62
N PRO A 241 -8.31 -10.09 13.65
CA PRO A 241 -8.40 -8.66 13.92
C PRO A 241 -9.81 -8.16 14.27
N VAL A 242 -10.85 -8.91 13.89
CA VAL A 242 -12.26 -8.53 14.08
C VAL A 242 -13.08 -9.71 14.57
N SER A 243 -14.15 -9.43 15.31
CA SER A 243 -15.14 -10.40 15.78
C SER A 243 -16.54 -9.76 15.75
N PRO A 244 -17.63 -10.54 15.71
CA PRO A 244 -18.98 -9.98 15.71
C PRO A 244 -19.22 -9.23 17.02
N LEU A 245 -19.91 -8.09 16.93
CA LEU A 245 -20.36 -7.36 18.10
C LEU A 245 -21.63 -8.02 18.65
N ASP A 246 -21.66 -8.29 19.96
CA ASP A 246 -22.87 -8.82 20.61
C ASP A 246 -24.02 -7.79 20.53
N PRO A 247 -25.28 -8.23 20.33
CA PRO A 247 -26.42 -7.32 20.13
C PRO A 247 -26.63 -6.31 21.27
N GLU A 248 -26.28 -6.65 22.51
CA GLU A 248 -26.45 -5.78 23.68
C GLU A 248 -25.41 -4.64 23.77
N GLU A 249 -24.16 -4.86 23.34
CA GLU A 249 -23.11 -3.83 23.30
C GLU A 249 -23.35 -2.77 22.19
N SER A 250 -24.07 -3.16 21.13
CA SER A 250 -24.40 -2.27 20.01
C SER A 250 -25.30 -1.10 20.43
N GLN A 251 -26.20 -1.32 21.39
CA GLN A 251 -27.20 -0.34 21.82
C GLN A 251 -26.59 0.76 22.71
N PHE A 252 -25.64 0.38 23.58
CA PHE A 252 -24.93 1.34 24.44
C PHE A 252 -24.05 2.30 23.63
N THR A 253 -23.32 1.77 22.64
CA THR A 253 -22.37 2.55 21.82
C THR A 253 -23.07 3.63 20.96
N PHE A 254 -24.28 3.36 20.47
CA PHE A 254 -25.05 4.29 19.65
C PHE A 254 -25.54 5.50 20.46
N SER A 255 -26.03 5.27 21.68
CA SER A 255 -26.58 6.31 22.56
C SER A 255 -25.52 7.33 23.02
N GLU A 256 -24.33 6.87 23.40
CA GLU A 256 -23.22 7.75 23.82
C GLU A 256 -22.66 8.58 22.65
N ARG A 257 -22.64 8.04 21.43
CA ARG A 257 -22.13 8.74 20.23
C ARG A 257 -23.10 9.81 19.70
N PHE A 258 -24.40 9.60 19.84
CA PHE A 258 -25.41 10.58 19.43
C PHE A 258 -25.33 11.87 20.30
N VAL A 259 -25.07 11.71 21.60
CA VAL A 259 -24.87 12.83 22.55
C VAL A 259 -23.60 13.64 22.24
N LYS A 260 -22.54 13.01 21.71
CA LYS A 260 -21.31 13.71 21.26
C LYS A 260 -21.47 14.45 19.93
N THR A 261 -22.44 14.06 19.10
CA THR A 261 -22.60 14.60 17.73
C THR A 261 -23.46 15.88 17.70
N SER A 262 -24.41 16.04 18.63
CA SER A 262 -25.38 17.15 18.64
C SER A 262 -24.83 18.51 19.10
N GLN A 263 -23.65 18.57 19.74
CA GLN A 263 -23.09 19.83 20.27
C GLN A 263 -22.16 20.59 19.30
N THR A 264 -21.92 20.12 18.07
CA THR A 264 -20.83 20.68 17.22
C THR A 264 -21.28 21.42 15.96
N THR A 265 -22.59 21.55 15.72
CA THR A 265 -23.13 22.07 14.44
C THR A 265 -23.17 23.60 14.36
N PHE A 266 -23.37 24.31 15.47
CA PHE A 266 -23.53 25.78 15.44
C PHE A 266 -22.20 26.56 15.36
N GLY A 267 -21.10 26.01 15.90
CA GLY A 267 -19.77 26.64 15.87
C GLY A 267 -18.98 26.49 14.57
N ARG A 268 -19.50 25.73 13.58
CA ARG A 268 -18.80 25.39 12.34
C ARG A 268 -19.19 26.23 11.13
N LEU A 269 -20.22 27.07 11.23
CA LEU A 269 -20.71 27.89 10.13
C LEU A 269 -19.65 28.86 9.54
N PRO A 270 -18.89 29.64 10.33
CA PRO A 270 -17.84 30.51 9.77
C PRO A 270 -16.71 29.70 9.11
N PHE A 271 -16.41 28.50 9.64
CA PHE A 271 -15.43 27.59 9.04
C PHE A 271 -15.92 27.02 7.70
N LEU A 272 -17.20 26.63 7.61
CA LEU A 272 -17.83 26.17 6.36
C LEU A 272 -17.84 27.27 5.30
N MET A 273 -18.20 28.50 5.67
CA MET A 273 -18.16 29.66 4.76
C MET A 273 -16.73 29.94 4.27
N ALA A 274 -15.74 29.88 5.17
CA ALA A 274 -14.34 30.02 4.78
C ALA A 274 -13.91 28.91 3.79
N MET A 275 -14.35 27.65 4.00
CA MET A 275 -14.07 26.56 3.06
C MET A 275 -14.67 26.84 1.67
N ILE A 276 -15.90 27.34 1.58
CA ILE A 276 -16.54 27.65 0.30
C ILE A 276 -15.75 28.70 -0.50
N VAL A 277 -15.10 29.66 0.17
CA VAL A 277 -14.30 30.70 -0.49
C VAL A 277 -12.89 30.20 -0.82
N PHE A 278 -12.20 29.61 0.15
CA PHE A 278 -10.77 29.28 0.00
C PHE A 278 -10.51 27.96 -0.73
N VAL A 279 -11.43 26.98 -0.65
CA VAL A 279 -11.23 25.67 -1.32
C VAL A 279 -11.19 25.84 -2.84
N PRO A 280 -12.11 26.55 -3.51
CA PRO A 280 -12.01 26.74 -4.96
C PRO A 280 -10.70 27.42 -5.39
N VAL A 281 -10.26 28.45 -4.67
CA VAL A 281 -9.00 29.15 -4.94
C VAL A 281 -7.81 28.20 -4.76
N GLY A 282 -7.79 27.43 -3.66
CA GLY A 282 -6.77 26.43 -3.40
C GLY A 282 -6.74 25.32 -4.44
N VAL A 283 -7.90 24.87 -4.91
CA VAL A 283 -8.02 23.86 -5.98
C VAL A 283 -7.47 24.41 -7.29
N VAL A 284 -7.81 25.65 -7.68
CA VAL A 284 -7.25 26.27 -8.90
C VAL A 284 -5.73 26.39 -8.80
N ALA A 285 -5.20 26.89 -7.67
CA ALA A 285 -3.76 26.97 -7.45
C ALA A 285 -3.09 25.59 -7.50
N PHE A 286 -3.71 24.57 -6.90
CA PHE A 286 -3.24 23.19 -6.93
C PHE A 286 -3.21 22.63 -8.37
N LEU A 287 -4.26 22.88 -9.15
CA LEU A 287 -4.35 22.42 -10.55
C LEU A 287 -3.29 23.11 -11.43
N LEU A 288 -3.10 24.42 -11.27
CA LEU A 288 -2.04 25.16 -11.97
C LEU A 288 -0.65 24.61 -11.61
N ASN A 289 -0.38 24.39 -10.33
CA ASN A 289 0.85 23.75 -9.90
C ASN A 289 0.97 22.33 -10.50
N SER A 290 -0.10 21.55 -10.51
CA SER A 290 -0.11 20.19 -11.09
C SER A 290 0.27 20.17 -12.58
N VAL A 291 -0.17 21.17 -13.35
CA VAL A 291 0.25 21.34 -14.75
C VAL A 291 1.74 21.65 -14.83
N VAL A 292 2.24 22.62 -14.05
CA VAL A 292 3.67 22.96 -14.01
C VAL A 292 4.52 21.75 -13.61
N GLN A 293 4.11 21.00 -12.60
CA GLN A 293 4.82 19.79 -12.17
C GLN A 293 4.79 18.70 -13.24
N SER A 294 3.68 18.54 -13.96
CA SER A 294 3.58 17.57 -15.06
C SER A 294 4.53 17.91 -16.20
N LEU A 295 4.65 19.19 -16.57
CA LEU A 295 5.61 19.63 -17.59
C LEU A 295 7.06 19.42 -17.13
N ARG A 296 7.38 19.76 -15.87
CA ARG A 296 8.71 19.57 -15.28
C ARG A 296 9.08 18.09 -15.19
N SER A 297 8.15 17.25 -14.74
CA SER A 297 8.31 15.80 -14.67
C SER A 297 8.56 15.20 -16.05
N ASN A 298 7.71 15.52 -17.04
CA ASN A 298 7.91 15.06 -18.42
C ASN A 298 9.27 15.49 -18.99
N ARG A 299 9.73 16.70 -18.70
CA ARG A 299 11.06 17.15 -19.11
C ARG A 299 12.17 16.33 -18.45
N ARG A 300 12.07 16.06 -17.15
CA ARG A 300 13.05 15.23 -16.42
C ARG A 300 13.06 13.79 -16.94
N ILE A 301 11.90 13.19 -17.18
CA ILE A 301 11.78 11.83 -17.74
C ILE A 301 12.43 11.77 -19.12
N LYS A 302 12.14 12.73 -20.02
CA LYS A 302 12.79 12.79 -21.34
C LYS A 302 14.30 12.95 -21.26
N LEU A 303 14.79 13.84 -20.40
CA LEU A 303 16.23 14.02 -20.19
C LEU A 303 16.88 12.75 -19.63
N HIS A 304 16.16 12.04 -18.74
CA HIS A 304 16.60 10.76 -18.22
C HIS A 304 16.68 9.72 -19.34
N GLU A 305 15.63 9.53 -20.14
CA GLU A 305 15.62 8.59 -21.27
C GLU A 305 16.73 8.85 -22.29
N MET A 306 17.16 10.10 -22.46
CA MET A 306 18.29 10.50 -23.31
C MET A 306 19.67 10.31 -22.67
N GLY A 307 19.76 9.85 -21.41
CA GLY A 307 21.02 9.72 -20.65
C GLY A 307 21.60 11.05 -20.16
N LEU A 308 20.85 12.16 -20.26
CA LEU A 308 21.31 13.51 -19.93
C LEU A 308 20.99 13.92 -18.48
N ALA A 309 20.45 13.02 -17.67
CA ALA A 309 20.04 13.29 -16.28
C ALA A 309 21.02 12.78 -15.21
N GLY A 310 22.26 12.42 -15.60
CA GLY A 310 23.27 11.91 -14.67
C GLY A 310 23.06 10.47 -14.19
N ILE A 311 22.02 9.81 -14.71
CA ILE A 311 21.76 8.38 -14.58
C ILE A 311 21.72 7.83 -16.00
N GLU A 312 22.55 6.85 -16.30
CA GLU A 312 22.54 6.15 -17.59
C GLU A 312 21.41 5.11 -17.60
N PRO A 313 20.35 5.29 -18.40
CA PRO A 313 19.19 4.39 -18.38
C PRO A 313 19.54 2.96 -18.74
N GLN A 314 20.57 2.78 -19.57
CA GLN A 314 21.03 1.46 -20.02
C GLN A 314 21.40 0.57 -18.82
N ASN A 315 21.91 1.15 -17.73
CA ASN A 315 22.29 0.44 -16.51
C ASN A 315 21.09 -0.06 -15.68
N TYR A 316 19.87 0.40 -16.00
CA TYR A 316 18.62 0.08 -15.28
C TYR A 316 17.53 -0.50 -16.21
N ARG A 317 17.86 -0.70 -17.49
CA ARG A 317 16.99 -1.30 -18.50
C ARG A 317 17.31 -2.78 -18.63
N MET A 318 17.01 -3.53 -17.57
CA MET A 318 17.15 -4.99 -17.59
C MET A 318 16.07 -5.62 -18.48
N PRO A 319 16.40 -6.65 -19.30
CA PRO A 319 15.40 -7.39 -20.05
C PRO A 319 14.38 -7.94 -19.05
N LEU A 320 13.13 -7.48 -19.18
CA LEU A 320 12.04 -8.09 -18.43
C LEU A 320 11.90 -9.50 -19.00
N LEU A 321 12.36 -10.51 -18.25
CA LEU A 321 12.26 -11.93 -18.60
C LEU A 321 10.77 -12.33 -18.58
N PHE A 322 10.05 -11.96 -19.62
CA PHE A 322 8.71 -12.45 -19.88
C PHE A 322 8.84 -13.68 -20.78
N LYS A 323 8.73 -14.89 -20.20
CA LYS A 323 8.30 -16.03 -21.02
C LYS A 323 6.82 -15.79 -21.34
N GLY A 324 6.53 -15.60 -22.61
CA GLY A 324 5.18 -15.30 -23.09
C GLY A 324 4.17 -16.41 -22.79
N MET A 325 2.91 -16.11 -23.13
CA MET A 325 1.68 -16.95 -23.10
C MET A 325 0.79 -16.66 -21.86
N ARG A 326 -0.49 -16.29 -21.94
CA ARG A 326 -1.46 -16.25 -23.07
C ARG A 326 -2.66 -15.37 -22.69
N GLY A 327 -3.16 -14.57 -23.62
CA GLY A 327 -4.45 -13.86 -23.57
C GLY A 327 -5.68 -14.77 -23.68
N ALA A 328 -5.62 -16.00 -23.17
CA ALA A 328 -6.75 -16.94 -23.20
C ALA A 328 -7.54 -16.98 -21.88
N VAL A 329 -6.99 -16.42 -20.80
CA VAL A 329 -7.68 -16.30 -19.51
C VAL A 329 -8.43 -14.97 -19.40
N GLU A 330 -8.00 -13.94 -20.12
CA GLU A 330 -8.63 -12.60 -20.08
C GLU A 330 -9.99 -12.58 -20.81
N ASP A 331 -10.14 -13.29 -21.93
CA ASP A 331 -11.42 -13.38 -22.67
C ASP A 331 -12.51 -14.16 -21.89
N ALA A 332 -12.11 -15.13 -21.07
CA ALA A 332 -13.04 -15.90 -20.23
C ALA A 332 -13.59 -15.07 -19.06
N TYR A 333 -12.78 -14.13 -18.52
CA TYR A 333 -13.17 -13.26 -17.42
C TYR A 333 -13.88 -11.98 -17.89
N GLU A 334 -13.57 -11.43 -19.07
CA GLU A 334 -14.30 -10.28 -19.62
C GLU A 334 -15.77 -10.61 -19.93
N ASN A 335 -16.07 -11.84 -20.34
CA ASN A 335 -17.45 -12.29 -20.55
C ASN A 335 -18.25 -12.44 -19.25
N LEU A 336 -17.60 -12.69 -18.11
CA LEU A 336 -18.25 -12.71 -16.80
C LEU A 336 -18.44 -11.28 -16.22
N ASN A 337 -17.54 -10.36 -16.56
CA ASN A 337 -17.58 -8.99 -16.04
C ASN A 337 -18.63 -8.09 -16.73
N ASN A 338 -19.02 -8.41 -17.97
CA ASN A 338 -20.10 -7.72 -18.67
C ASN A 338 -21.51 -8.05 -18.12
N ALA A 339 -21.63 -8.99 -17.17
CA ALA A 339 -22.92 -9.41 -16.63
C ALA A 339 -23.27 -8.84 -15.25
N GLN A 340 -22.38 -8.20 -14.48
CA GLN A 340 -22.72 -7.80 -13.11
C GLN A 340 -22.20 -6.42 -12.69
N SER A 341 -23.15 -5.49 -12.54
CA SER A 341 -22.96 -4.11 -12.11
C SER A 341 -23.02 -3.94 -10.59
N GLN A 342 -22.32 -4.78 -9.81
CA GLN A 342 -22.36 -4.73 -8.34
C GLN A 342 -21.01 -4.34 -7.70
N GLU A 343 -21.09 -3.57 -6.62
CA GLU A 343 -19.98 -3.03 -5.81
C GLU A 343 -19.19 -4.11 -5.04
N TYR A 344 -19.79 -5.30 -4.96
CA TYR A 344 -19.30 -6.49 -4.29
C TYR A 344 -19.63 -7.71 -5.16
N LEU A 345 -18.72 -8.67 -5.24
CA LEU A 345 -19.03 -9.94 -5.89
C LEU A 345 -19.95 -10.75 -4.99
N VAL A 346 -21.05 -11.29 -5.55
CA VAL A 346 -22.01 -12.13 -4.81
C VAL A 346 -21.26 -13.36 -4.28
N ALA A 347 -21.33 -13.60 -2.96
CA ALA A 347 -20.75 -14.79 -2.35
C ALA A 347 -21.50 -16.03 -2.86
N GLY A 348 -20.79 -16.98 -3.50
CA GLY A 348 -21.38 -18.26 -3.93
C GLY A 348 -20.81 -18.94 -5.18
N THR A 349 -19.77 -18.42 -5.84
CA THR A 349 -19.23 -19.03 -7.10
C THR A 349 -17.88 -19.71 -6.97
N GLU A 350 -17.36 -19.94 -5.76
CA GLU A 350 -16.06 -20.61 -5.56
C GLU A 350 -16.15 -22.13 -5.35
N GLU A 351 -17.36 -22.72 -5.30
CA GLU A 351 -17.57 -24.17 -5.18
C GLU A 351 -18.45 -24.72 -6.30
N GLU A 352 -17.96 -24.73 -7.54
CA GLU A 352 -18.47 -25.60 -8.62
C GLU A 352 -17.57 -25.49 -9.87
N SER A 353 -16.37 -26.08 -9.80
CA SER A 353 -15.61 -26.43 -11.02
C SER A 353 -14.62 -27.56 -10.75
N ALA A 354 -15.15 -28.68 -10.26
CA ALA A 354 -14.55 -29.99 -10.41
C ALA A 354 -15.71 -30.97 -10.62
N THR A 355 -15.62 -31.81 -11.67
CA THR A 355 -16.67 -32.71 -12.23
C THR A 355 -17.70 -31.96 -13.09
N GLU A 356 -18.02 -32.28 -14.36
CA GLU A 356 -17.88 -33.49 -15.17
C GLU A 356 -17.99 -33.15 -16.68
N GLU A 357 -17.28 -33.89 -17.54
CA GLU A 357 -17.59 -34.04 -18.96
C GLU A 357 -18.77 -35.01 -19.15
N SER A 358 -19.76 -34.65 -19.98
CA SER A 358 -20.34 -35.47 -21.07
C SER A 358 -21.85 -35.20 -21.31
N GLY A 359 -22.25 -35.15 -22.60
CA GLY A 359 -23.57 -35.64 -23.02
C GLY A 359 -24.73 -34.66 -23.27
N SER A 360 -24.70 -34.00 -24.43
CA SER A 360 -25.81 -33.79 -25.39
C SER A 360 -27.28 -33.59 -24.94
N SER A 361 -27.81 -32.43 -25.37
CA SER A 361 -29.07 -32.19 -26.10
C SER A 361 -30.48 -32.29 -25.46
N GLN A 362 -31.24 -31.22 -25.75
CA GLN A 362 -32.68 -31.09 -26.04
C GLN A 362 -33.60 -30.33 -25.05
N SER A 363 -34.39 -29.47 -25.70
CA SER A 363 -35.42 -28.51 -25.28
C SER A 363 -36.66 -29.11 -24.61
N SER A 364 -37.31 -28.38 -23.69
CA SER A 364 -38.66 -27.79 -23.88
C SER A 364 -39.34 -27.33 -22.56
N SER A 365 -39.94 -26.14 -22.64
CA SER A 365 -41.16 -25.61 -22.00
C SER A 365 -41.66 -26.02 -20.59
N SER A 366 -41.93 -24.97 -19.80
CA SER A 366 -43.21 -24.59 -19.14
C SER A 366 -43.52 -24.91 -17.65
N LEU A 367 -43.94 -23.82 -16.97
CA LEU A 367 -44.99 -23.65 -15.92
C LEU A 367 -44.72 -23.91 -14.41
N ASP A 368 -44.69 -22.79 -13.67
CA ASP A 368 -45.39 -22.41 -12.43
C ASP A 368 -45.49 -23.33 -11.17
N LYS A 369 -44.82 -22.84 -10.09
CA LYS A 369 -45.22 -22.72 -8.66
C LYS A 369 -45.41 -23.97 -7.77
N PRO A 370 -45.41 -23.85 -6.41
CA PRO A 370 -44.83 -22.82 -5.53
C PRO A 370 -43.87 -23.37 -4.45
N VAL A 371 -43.17 -22.42 -3.81
CA VAL A 371 -42.19 -22.54 -2.72
C VAL A 371 -42.79 -23.17 -1.45
N ASN A 372 -42.15 -24.23 -0.95
CA ASN A 372 -42.30 -24.72 0.42
C ASN A 372 -41.18 -24.13 1.28
N VAL A 373 -41.57 -23.39 2.32
CA VAL A 373 -40.68 -22.80 3.31
C VAL A 373 -40.17 -23.92 4.23
N HIS A 374 -38.89 -24.27 4.10
CA HIS A 374 -38.21 -25.06 5.10
C HIS A 374 -37.59 -24.14 6.15
N HIS A 375 -38.00 -24.36 7.39
CA HIS A 375 -37.35 -23.93 8.61
C HIS A 375 -35.88 -24.38 8.62
N GLU A 376 -34.95 -23.44 8.67
CA GLU A 376 -33.61 -23.71 9.19
C GLU A 376 -33.38 -22.90 10.47
N SER A 377 -33.09 -23.65 11.51
CA SER A 377 -32.78 -23.28 12.87
C SER A 377 -31.48 -22.49 12.97
N SER A 378 -31.49 -21.50 13.84
CA SER A 378 -30.35 -20.67 14.24
C SER A 378 -29.16 -21.49 14.73
N GLU A 379 -28.06 -21.45 13.98
CA GLU A 379 -26.73 -21.66 14.52
C GLU A 379 -25.97 -20.33 14.45
N ASN A 380 -25.39 -19.92 15.58
CA ASN A 380 -24.55 -18.72 15.66
C ASN A 380 -23.29 -18.95 14.79
N PRO A 381 -22.97 -18.06 13.83
CA PRO A 381 -21.79 -18.23 12.99
C PRO A 381 -20.52 -18.14 13.85
N SER A 382 -19.56 -19.01 13.56
CA SER A 382 -18.30 -19.06 14.28
C SER A 382 -17.46 -17.80 13.99
N PRO A 383 -16.54 -17.39 14.88
CA PRO A 383 -15.68 -16.22 14.66
C PRO A 383 -14.83 -16.28 13.38
N ARG A 384 -14.57 -17.49 12.84
CA ARG A 384 -13.86 -17.66 11.56
C ARG A 384 -14.72 -17.27 10.35
N ASP A 385 -16.04 -17.31 10.46
CA ASP A 385 -16.96 -17.09 9.35
C ASP A 385 -17.14 -15.61 8.99
N LEU A 386 -16.84 -14.66 9.88
CA LEU A 386 -17.05 -13.22 9.57
C LEU A 386 -15.95 -12.58 8.72
N SER A 387 -14.73 -13.13 8.78
CA SER A 387 -13.70 -12.85 7.77
C SER A 387 -14.04 -13.47 6.40
N ARG A 388 -14.87 -14.52 6.38
CA ARG A 388 -15.43 -15.12 5.16
C ARG A 388 -16.63 -14.32 4.63
N ASP A 389 -17.47 -13.77 5.51
CA ASP A 389 -18.70 -13.04 5.14
C ASP A 389 -18.49 -11.59 4.71
N SER A 390 -17.29 -11.02 4.89
CA SER A 390 -16.98 -9.73 4.29
C SER A 390 -16.96 -9.88 2.76
N PRO A 391 -17.81 -9.15 2.02
CA PRO A 391 -17.93 -9.34 0.59
C PRO A 391 -16.64 -8.99 -0.13
N THR A 392 -16.29 -9.77 -1.15
CA THR A 392 -15.11 -9.53 -1.97
C THR A 392 -15.27 -8.22 -2.75
N LEU A 393 -14.26 -7.35 -2.64
CA LEU A 393 -14.25 -6.04 -3.31
C LEU A 393 -14.21 -6.23 -4.83
N ALA A 394 -14.91 -5.37 -5.57
CA ALA A 394 -14.86 -5.32 -7.03
C ALA A 394 -13.53 -4.71 -7.56
N LEU A 395 -12.40 -5.34 -7.23
CA LEU A 395 -11.07 -4.96 -7.73
C LEU A 395 -10.92 -5.30 -9.22
N ALA A 396 -9.99 -4.65 -9.91
CA ALA A 396 -9.66 -5.02 -11.28
C ALA A 396 -9.02 -6.43 -11.34
N PRO A 397 -9.19 -7.20 -12.44
CA PRO A 397 -8.62 -8.55 -12.54
C PRO A 397 -7.13 -8.64 -12.25
N HIS A 398 -6.34 -7.67 -12.72
CA HIS A 398 -4.90 -7.62 -12.42
C HIS A 398 -4.61 -7.38 -10.93
N GLN A 399 -5.45 -6.64 -10.19
CA GLN A 399 -5.26 -6.42 -8.75
C GLN A 399 -5.46 -7.73 -7.95
N PHE A 400 -6.36 -8.61 -8.39
CA PHE A 400 -6.48 -9.95 -7.78
C PHE A 400 -5.23 -10.81 -8.00
N ARG A 401 -4.66 -10.77 -9.21
CA ARG A 401 -3.37 -11.42 -9.51
C ARG A 401 -2.25 -10.85 -8.64
N MET A 402 -2.20 -9.52 -8.52
CA MET A 402 -1.24 -8.83 -7.65
C MET A 402 -1.35 -9.29 -6.19
N VAL A 403 -2.57 -9.44 -5.65
CA VAL A 403 -2.76 -9.96 -4.28
C VAL A 403 -2.21 -11.37 -4.15
N GLN A 404 -2.56 -12.28 -5.07
CA GLN A 404 -2.08 -13.66 -5.04
C GLN A 404 -0.56 -13.76 -5.05
N THR A 405 0.11 -13.06 -5.98
CA THR A 405 1.57 -13.07 -6.07
C THR A 405 2.23 -12.42 -4.85
N LEU A 406 1.66 -11.32 -4.37
CA LEU A 406 2.25 -10.65 -3.22
C LEU A 406 2.08 -11.46 -1.94
N ASP A 407 0.95 -12.14 -1.74
CA ASP A 407 0.77 -13.02 -0.58
C ASP A 407 1.70 -14.23 -0.62
N SER A 408 2.02 -14.75 -1.81
CA SER A 408 2.92 -15.90 -1.95
C SER A 408 4.36 -15.64 -1.50
N VAL A 409 4.79 -14.37 -1.43
CA VAL A 409 6.10 -14.01 -0.88
C VAL A 409 6.13 -13.92 0.65
N GLY A 410 5.01 -14.17 1.35
CA GLY A 410 5.00 -14.33 2.81
C GLY A 410 5.14 -13.03 3.59
N TRP A 411 4.12 -12.17 3.52
CA TRP A 411 4.03 -10.94 4.32
C TRP A 411 3.48 -11.19 5.72
N ARG A 412 4.06 -10.48 6.70
CA ARG A 412 3.46 -10.26 8.02
C ARG A 412 2.67 -8.95 7.95
N LYS A 413 1.36 -9.03 8.18
CA LYS A 413 0.43 -7.92 7.95
C LYS A 413 -0.16 -7.44 9.27
N TYR A 414 0.10 -6.20 9.63
CA TYR A 414 -0.38 -5.61 10.89
C TYR A 414 -1.39 -4.49 10.61
N PRO A 415 -2.68 -4.72 10.91
CA PRO A 415 -3.68 -3.66 10.86
C PRO A 415 -3.49 -2.69 12.04
N VAL A 416 -3.58 -1.39 11.76
CA VAL A 416 -3.34 -0.30 12.71
C VAL A 416 -4.58 0.58 12.83
N HIS A 417 -5.04 0.78 14.06
CA HIS A 417 -6.14 1.66 14.42
C HIS A 417 -5.60 2.94 15.09
N ILE A 418 -5.59 4.05 14.34
CA ILE A 418 -5.23 5.38 14.84
C ILE A 418 -6.51 6.10 15.31
N HIS A 419 -6.56 6.50 16.57
CA HIS A 419 -7.77 7.04 17.21
C HIS A 419 -7.75 8.57 17.27
N LYS A 420 -6.59 9.15 17.61
CA LYS A 420 -6.48 10.56 17.99
C LYS A 420 -6.65 11.52 16.82
N VAL A 421 -6.39 11.07 15.58
CA VAL A 421 -6.40 11.94 14.40
C VAL A 421 -7.06 11.28 13.19
N ARG A 422 -7.76 12.09 12.40
CA ARG A 422 -8.30 11.69 11.09
C ARG A 422 -7.24 11.54 9.99
N HIS A 423 -6.00 11.99 10.22
CA HIS A 423 -4.93 11.88 9.25
C HIS A 423 -4.04 10.67 9.58
N SER A 424 -4.64 9.48 9.57
CA SER A 424 -3.96 8.24 9.97
C SER A 424 -2.77 7.90 9.06
N HIS A 425 -2.84 8.26 7.77
CA HIS A 425 -1.73 8.12 6.82
C HIS A 425 -0.42 8.73 7.35
N ALA A 426 -0.48 9.96 7.87
CA ALA A 426 0.69 10.62 8.44
C ALA A 426 1.00 10.19 9.89
N ALA A 427 -0.02 9.71 10.61
CA ALA A 427 0.12 9.30 12.00
C ALA A 427 0.86 7.97 12.16
N ILE A 428 0.65 7.02 11.25
CA ILE A 428 1.28 5.69 11.31
C ILE A 428 2.81 5.74 11.31
N VAL A 429 3.40 6.80 10.73
CA VAL A 429 4.86 7.06 10.75
C VAL A 429 5.25 8.25 11.62
N PHE A 430 4.37 8.68 12.52
CA PHE A 430 4.56 9.82 13.42
C PHE A 430 5.14 11.06 12.71
N ARG A 431 4.65 11.38 11.49
CA ARG A 431 5.26 12.39 10.60
C ARG A 431 5.33 13.79 11.20
N VAL A 432 4.43 14.09 12.15
CA VAL A 432 4.33 15.39 12.80
C VAL A 432 4.61 15.19 14.28
N ASN A 433 5.71 15.75 14.78
CA ASN A 433 6.09 15.69 16.19
C ASN A 433 5.16 16.59 17.04
N LYS A 434 3.94 16.10 17.28
CA LYS A 434 2.93 16.70 18.14
C LYS A 434 2.24 15.60 18.96
N PRO A 435 1.81 15.87 20.20
CA PRO A 435 1.20 14.85 21.07
C PRO A 435 0.04 14.09 20.43
N ARG A 436 -0.79 14.75 19.62
CA ARG A 436 -1.93 14.10 18.94
C ARG A 436 -1.55 13.02 17.91
N TYR A 437 -0.29 12.90 17.51
CA TYR A 437 0.21 11.89 16.55
C TYR A 437 1.03 10.78 17.24
N ASP A 438 1.18 10.82 18.57
CA ASP A 438 2.02 9.91 19.35
C ASP A 438 1.68 8.42 19.22
N GLU A 439 0.47 8.05 18.78
CA GLU A 439 0.06 6.68 18.50
C GLU A 439 0.97 6.00 17.46
N GLY A 440 1.56 6.77 16.54
CA GLY A 440 2.59 6.25 15.62
C GLY A 440 3.84 5.71 16.32
N LYS A 441 4.16 6.18 17.53
CA LYS A 441 5.27 5.64 18.33
C LYS A 441 5.00 4.23 18.80
N VAL A 442 3.73 3.87 19.04
CA VAL A 442 3.35 2.50 19.42
C VAL A 442 3.57 1.55 18.25
N VAL A 443 3.28 2.01 17.03
CA VAL A 443 3.59 1.28 15.79
C VAL A 443 5.10 1.08 15.65
N PHE A 444 5.91 2.11 15.92
CA PHE A 444 7.37 1.99 15.90
C PHE A 444 7.89 1.04 16.98
N ARG A 445 7.33 1.07 18.19
CA ARG A 445 7.69 0.15 19.28
C ARG A 445 7.49 -1.30 18.83
N HIS A 446 6.29 -1.65 18.38
CA HIS A 446 6.02 -2.99 17.85
C HIS A 446 6.96 -3.36 16.71
N TRP A 447 7.14 -2.45 15.75
CA TRP A 447 8.00 -2.71 14.61
C TRP A 447 9.45 -3.00 15.02
N LEU A 448 10.02 -2.23 15.94
CA LEU A 448 11.40 -2.38 16.37
C LEU A 448 11.61 -3.54 17.36
N ASP A 449 10.58 -3.91 18.13
CA ASP A 449 10.67 -4.98 19.12
C ASP A 449 10.43 -6.35 18.50
N GLU A 450 9.43 -6.47 17.62
CA GLU A 450 8.95 -7.77 17.13
C GLU A 450 9.37 -8.06 15.69
N GLU A 451 9.49 -7.00 14.87
CA GLU A 451 9.53 -7.14 13.41
C GLU A 451 10.88 -6.75 12.80
N PHE A 452 11.62 -5.78 13.31
CA PHE A 452 12.90 -5.39 12.74
C PHE A 452 14.04 -6.25 13.30
N ILE A 453 14.68 -7.05 12.44
CA ILE A 453 15.83 -7.89 12.81
C ILE A 453 17.14 -7.31 12.27
N LEU A 454 18.23 -7.44 13.02
CA LEU A 454 19.57 -7.00 12.59
C LEU A 454 20.25 -8.01 11.69
#